data_AF-A0A7S3F2E2-F1
#
_entry.id   AF-A0A7S3F2E2-F1
#
_cell.length_a   1.000
_cell.length_b   1.000
_cell.length_c   1.000
_cell.angle_alpha   90.00
_cell.angle_beta   90.00
_cell.angle_gamma   90.00
#
_symmetry.space_group_name_H-M   'P 1'
#
loop_
_entity.id
_entity.type
_entity.pdbx_description
1 polymer ?
#
loop_
_entity_poly.entity_id
_entity_poly.type
_entity_poly.pdbx_seq_one_letter_code
_entity_poly.pdbx_strand_id
1 'polypeptide(L)'
;RLLVAWRGPLGWLLCKCDDLASGQRDLIGALAGCVGERASLLNETAPLLKALWQAELLGEELLLQWAAGTTSSSRPTEDDSLRRFAAPLVEWLQAVDPEIP
;
A
#
# COMPACT_ATOMS: atom_id res chain seq x y z
N ARG A 1 -7.83 -15.19 -4.95
CA ARG A 1 -9.13 -15.73 -4.49
C ARG A 1 -9.41 -15.43 -3.02
N LEU A 2 -8.48 -15.63 -2.08
CA LEU A 2 -8.69 -15.28 -0.67
C LEU A 2 -8.87 -13.76 -0.42
N LEU A 3 -8.02 -12.90 -0.97
CA LEU A 3 -8.12 -11.44 -0.75
C LEU A 3 -9.44 -10.82 -1.25
N VAL A 4 -10.03 -11.35 -2.32
CA VAL A 4 -11.35 -10.92 -2.79
C VAL A 4 -12.45 -11.20 -1.76
N ALA A 5 -12.33 -12.30 -1.00
CA ALA A 5 -13.26 -12.58 0.10
C ALA A 5 -13.10 -11.59 1.27
N TRP A 6 -11.91 -11.03 1.45
CA TRP A 6 -11.62 -10.00 2.44
C TRP A 6 -12.00 -8.58 2.00
N ARG A 7 -12.36 -8.37 0.73
CA ARG A 7 -12.79 -7.05 0.22
C ARG A 7 -13.96 -6.47 1.04
N GLY A 8 -14.97 -7.28 1.34
CA GLY A 8 -16.13 -6.84 2.12
C GLY A 8 -15.76 -6.41 3.55
N PRO A 9 -15.14 -7.29 4.35
CA PRO A 9 -14.71 -6.95 5.72
C PRO A 9 -13.73 -5.78 5.80
N LEU A 10 -12.70 -5.76 4.96
CA LEU A 10 -11.70 -4.68 4.96
C LEU A 10 -12.31 -3.38 4.43
N GLY A 11 -13.11 -3.43 3.37
CA GLY A 11 -13.81 -2.26 2.85
C GLY A 11 -14.77 -1.66 3.88
N TRP A 12 -15.47 -2.49 4.66
CA TRP A 12 -16.30 -2.00 5.77
C TRP A 12 -15.48 -1.28 6.84
N LEU A 13 -14.31 -1.80 7.20
CA LEU A 13 -13.40 -1.15 8.16
C LEU A 13 -12.86 0.18 7.62
N LEU A 14 -12.46 0.23 6.36
CA LEU A 14 -11.99 1.46 5.70
C LEU A 14 -13.09 2.54 5.69
N CYS A 15 -14.33 2.16 5.39
CA CYS A 15 -15.48 3.07 5.38
C CYS A 15 -15.93 3.50 6.79
N LYS A 16 -15.39 2.91 7.87
CA LYS A 16 -15.63 3.36 9.24
C LYS A 16 -14.67 4.48 9.67
N CYS A 17 -13.60 4.72 8.92
CA CYS A 17 -12.75 5.88 9.11
C CYS A 17 -13.49 7.17 8.68
N ASP A 18 -13.00 8.32 9.16
CA ASP A 18 -13.60 9.63 8.87
C ASP A 18 -13.69 9.92 7.36
N ASP A 19 -12.73 9.40 6.58
CA ASP A 19 -12.75 9.37 5.13
C ASP A 19 -11.96 8.16 4.57
N LEU A 20 -12.27 7.78 3.33
CA LEU A 20 -11.69 6.61 2.67
C LEU A 20 -10.17 6.72 2.52
N ALA A 21 -9.64 7.91 2.21
CA ALA A 21 -8.20 8.09 2.01
C ALA A 21 -7.44 7.91 3.33
N SER A 22 -7.99 8.39 4.44
CA SER A 22 -7.44 8.16 5.78
C SER A 22 -7.43 6.67 6.13
N GLY A 23 -8.53 5.94 5.90
CA GLY A 23 -8.54 4.49 6.10
C GLY A 23 -7.51 3.74 5.24
N GLN A 24 -7.34 4.15 3.98
CA GLN A 24 -6.35 3.55 3.08
C GLN A 24 -4.91 3.79 3.55
N ARG A 25 -4.60 5.00 4.08
CA ARG A 25 -3.31 5.28 4.70
C ARG A 25 -3.10 4.45 5.96
N ASP A 26 -4.12 4.29 6.80
CA ASP A 26 -4.06 3.46 8.00
C ASP A 26 -3.79 1.99 7.64
N LEU A 27 -4.39 1.48 6.56
CA LEU A 27 -4.12 0.14 6.05
C LEU A 27 -2.66 -0.04 5.63
N ILE A 28 -2.08 0.94 4.92
CA ILE A 28 -0.65 0.92 4.55
C ILE A 28 0.23 1.01 5.80
N GLY A 29 -0.12 1.87 6.77
CA GLY A 29 0.58 1.98 8.04
C GLY A 29 0.55 0.68 8.86
N ALA A 30 -0.59 -0.02 8.87
CA ALA A 30 -0.72 -1.33 9.50
C ALA A 30 0.20 -2.38 8.85
N LEU A 31 0.36 -2.34 7.52
CA LEU A 31 1.32 -3.20 6.82
C LEU A 31 2.76 -2.90 7.22
N ALA A 32 3.13 -1.62 7.35
CA ALA A 32 4.45 -1.23 7.84
C ALA A 32 4.70 -1.79 9.26
N GLY A 33 3.70 -1.69 10.15
CA GLY A 33 3.75 -2.30 11.48
C GLY A 33 3.94 -3.82 11.46
N CYS A 34 3.17 -4.54 10.64
CA CYS A 34 3.31 -5.99 10.48
C CYS A 34 4.71 -6.39 9.98
N VAL A 35 5.31 -5.59 9.11
CA VAL A 35 6.66 -5.81 8.60
C VAL A 35 7.72 -5.55 9.66
N GLY A 36 7.53 -4.55 10.53
CA GLY A 36 8.38 -4.33 11.70
C GLY A 36 8.40 -5.54 12.65
N GLU A 37 7.27 -6.24 12.80
CA GLU A 37 7.18 -7.47 13.59
C GLU A 37 7.68 -8.71 12.84
N ARG A 38 7.57 -8.73 11.50
CA ARG A 38 7.87 -9.90 10.68
C ARG A 38 8.53 -9.50 9.36
N ALA A 39 9.84 -9.29 9.41
CA ALA A 39 10.65 -8.90 8.26
C ALA A 39 10.52 -9.80 7.03
N SER A 40 10.16 -11.09 7.19
CA SER A 40 9.92 -11.99 6.06
C SER A 40 8.77 -11.54 5.14
N LEU A 41 7.87 -10.68 5.65
CA LEU A 41 6.77 -10.12 4.87
C LEU A 41 7.22 -9.03 3.88
N LEU A 42 8.43 -8.47 4.02
CA LEU A 42 8.96 -7.47 3.08
C LEU A 42 8.92 -7.97 1.63
N ASN A 43 9.31 -9.23 1.40
CA ASN A 43 9.31 -9.82 0.07
C ASN A 43 7.91 -9.97 -0.54
N GLU A 44 6.86 -9.97 0.29
CA GLU A 44 5.47 -10.09 -0.13
C GLU A 44 4.79 -8.72 -0.29
N THR A 45 5.51 -7.62 -0.08
CA THR A 45 4.94 -6.26 -0.10
C THR A 45 4.29 -5.92 -1.44
N ALA A 46 5.04 -5.98 -2.54
CA ALA A 46 4.52 -5.69 -3.88
C ALA A 46 3.31 -6.59 -4.27
N PRO A 47 3.36 -7.93 -4.15
CA PRO A 47 2.20 -8.75 -4.48
C PRO A 47 0.99 -8.50 -3.56
N LEU A 48 1.21 -8.19 -2.28
CA LEU A 48 0.13 -7.87 -1.34
C LEU A 48 -0.55 -6.55 -1.70
N LEU A 49 0.23 -5.48 -1.91
CA LEU A 49 -0.29 -4.18 -2.33
C LEU A 49 -1.03 -4.28 -3.67
N LYS A 50 -0.50 -5.06 -4.61
CA LYS A 50 -1.17 -5.31 -5.90
C LYS A 50 -2.54 -5.96 -5.70
N ALA A 51 -2.62 -6.96 -4.82
CA ALA A 51 -3.86 -7.66 -4.56
C ALA A 51 -4.89 -6.80 -3.80
N LEU A 52 -4.43 -5.89 -2.94
CA LEU A 52 -5.30 -4.89 -2.28
C LEU A 52 -5.81 -3.84 -3.28
N TRP A 53 -4.98 -3.37 -4.19
CA TRP A 53 -5.38 -2.50 -5.30
C TRP A 53 -6.39 -3.18 -6.24
N GLN A 54 -6.13 -4.42 -6.68
CA GLN A 54 -7.08 -5.21 -7.49
C GLN A 54 -8.40 -5.49 -6.76
N ALA A 55 -8.39 -5.49 -5.43
CA ALA A 55 -9.59 -5.62 -4.62
C ALA A 55 -10.28 -4.28 -4.35
N GLU A 56 -9.85 -3.18 -4.98
CA GLU A 56 -10.39 -1.82 -4.81
C GLU A 56 -10.31 -1.31 -3.37
N LEU A 57 -9.41 -1.89 -2.56
CA LEU A 57 -9.17 -1.46 -1.18
C LEU A 57 -8.17 -0.32 -1.10
N LEU A 58 -7.22 -0.26 -2.03
CA LEU A 58 -6.26 0.83 -2.18
C LEU A 58 -6.43 1.49 -3.53
N GLY A 59 -6.54 2.82 -3.54
CA GLY A 59 -6.54 3.61 -4.77
C GLY A 59 -5.13 3.72 -5.37
N GLU A 60 -5.05 3.77 -6.69
CA GLU A 60 -3.79 3.94 -7.42
C GLU A 60 -3.09 5.26 -7.06
N GLU A 61 -3.81 6.36 -7.14
CA GLU A 61 -3.30 7.69 -6.79
C GLU A 61 -2.71 7.73 -5.37
N LEU A 62 -3.38 7.09 -4.41
CA LEU A 62 -2.91 7.03 -3.03
C LEU A 62 -1.62 6.19 -2.91
N LEU A 63 -1.51 5.08 -3.63
CA LEU A 63 -0.31 4.25 -3.68
C LEU A 63 0.87 5.01 -4.28
N LEU A 64 0.65 5.74 -5.39
CA LEU A 64 1.68 6.54 -6.04
C LEU A 64 2.13 7.71 -5.16
N GLN A 65 1.19 8.43 -4.54
CA GLN A 65 1.51 9.51 -3.60
C GLN A 65 2.28 9.00 -2.38
N TRP A 66 1.86 7.88 -1.79
CA TRP A 66 2.58 7.27 -0.66
C TRP A 66 4.00 6.85 -1.06
N ALA A 67 4.17 6.20 -2.22
CA ALA A 67 5.47 5.75 -2.70
C ALA A 67 6.41 6.92 -3.03
N ALA A 68 5.87 8.04 -3.52
CA ALA A 68 6.62 9.26 -3.82
C ALA A 68 7.02 10.06 -2.57
N GLY A 69 6.47 9.72 -1.40
CA GLY A 69 6.84 10.37 -0.15
C GLY A 69 8.35 10.31 0.08
N THR A 70 8.92 11.39 0.60
CA THR A 70 10.32 11.41 1.04
C THR A 70 10.38 11.17 2.54
N THR A 71 11.41 10.49 3.01
CA THR A 71 11.70 10.40 4.44
C THR A 71 12.74 11.45 4.81
N SER A 72 12.36 12.33 5.74
CA SER A 72 13.18 13.44 6.21
C SER A 72 14.19 13.00 7.29
N SER A 73 14.30 11.71 7.59
CA SER A 73 15.06 11.16 8.72
C SER A 73 16.30 10.39 8.26
N SER A 74 17.41 10.58 8.96
CA SER A 74 18.71 9.94 8.67
C SER A 74 18.72 8.41 8.88
N ARG A 75 17.68 7.83 9.49
CA ARG A 75 17.54 6.38 9.72
C ARG A 75 16.35 5.85 8.90
N PRO A 76 16.51 4.72 8.18
CA PRO A 76 15.41 4.08 7.46
C PRO A 76 14.34 3.61 8.43
N THR A 77 13.09 3.91 8.12
CA THR A 77 11.88 3.46 8.81
C THR A 77 11.35 2.16 8.21
N GLU A 78 10.39 1.54 8.89
CA GLU A 78 9.62 0.41 8.35
C GLU A 78 8.90 0.82 7.05
N ASP A 79 8.42 2.05 6.97
CA ASP A 79 7.75 2.60 5.79
C ASP A 79 8.74 2.78 4.62
N ASP A 80 10.00 3.19 4.87
CA ASP A 80 11.06 3.22 3.85
C ASP A 80 11.34 1.83 3.27
N SER A 81 11.39 0.85 4.17
CA SER A 81 11.59 -0.54 3.78
C SER A 81 10.39 -1.02 2.95
N LEU A 82 9.17 -0.71 3.37
CA LEU A 82 7.96 -1.06 2.64
C LEU A 82 7.94 -0.43 1.24
N ARG A 83 8.24 0.87 1.12
CA ARG A 83 8.34 1.57 -0.18
C ARG A 83 9.38 0.94 -1.09
N ARG A 84 10.56 0.60 -0.57
CA ARG A 84 11.62 -0.08 -1.34
C ARG A 84 11.15 -1.41 -1.92
N PHE A 85 10.42 -2.20 -1.14
CA PHE A 85 9.91 -3.50 -1.59
C PHE A 85 8.62 -3.40 -2.41
N ALA A 86 7.91 -2.26 -2.34
CA ALA A 86 6.78 -1.93 -3.21
C ALA A 86 7.20 -1.43 -4.60
N ALA A 87 8.46 -1.02 -4.79
CA ALA A 87 8.95 -0.41 -6.02
C ALA A 87 8.54 -1.14 -7.32
N PRO A 88 8.62 -2.48 -7.44
CA PRO A 88 8.18 -3.17 -8.66
C PRO A 88 6.71 -2.97 -9.02
N LEU A 89 5.83 -2.82 -8.02
CA LEU A 89 4.43 -2.51 -8.24
C LEU A 89 4.25 -1.05 -8.68
N VAL A 90 4.94 -0.12 -8.01
CA VAL A 90 4.85 1.31 -8.30
C VAL A 90 5.32 1.61 -9.72
N GLU A 91 6.46 1.03 -10.12
CA GLU A 91 6.98 1.13 -11.49
C GLU A 91 5.99 0.55 -12.51
N TRP A 92 5.34 -0.57 -12.17
CA TRP A 92 4.33 -1.18 -13.03
C TRP A 92 3.08 -0.30 -13.18
N LEU A 93 2.57 0.31 -12.09
CA LEU A 93 1.44 1.23 -12.13
C LEU A 93 1.77 2.45 -13.01
N GLN A 94 2.93 3.06 -12.79
CA GLN A 94 3.41 4.20 -13.58
C GLN A 94 3.60 3.88 -15.07
N ALA A 95 3.95 2.65 -15.42
CA ALA A 95 4.17 2.25 -16.80
C ALA A 95 2.87 1.86 -17.54
N VAL A 96 1.81 1.50 -16.82
CA VAL A 96 0.53 1.05 -17.40
C VAL A 96 -0.41 2.23 -17.68
N ASP A 97 -0.14 3.42 -17.12
CA ASP A 97 -0.92 4.63 -17.35
C ASP A 97 -0.19 5.65 -18.25
N PRO A 98 -0.48 5.71 -19.57
CA PRO A 98 0.06 6.74 -20.47
C PRO A 98 -0.69 8.08 -20.42
N GLU A 99 -1.67 8.30 -19.52
CA GLU A 99 -2.47 9.54 -19.46
C GLU A 99 -2.01 10.52 -18.37
N ILE A 100 -0.69 10.77 -18.28
CA ILE A 100 -0.16 12.02 -17.72
C ILE A 100 0.43 12.83 -18.89
N PRO A 101 -0.19 13.95 -19.32
CA PRO A 101 0.34 14.79 -20.38
C PRO A 101 1.68 15.45 -20.01
#